data_AF-A0A2C9KPP7-F1
#
_entry.id   AF-A0A2C9KPP7-F1
#
_cell.length_a   1.000
_cell.length_b   1.000
_cell.length_c   1.000
_cell.angle_alpha   90.00
_cell.angle_beta   90.00
_cell.angle_gamma   90.00
#
_symmetry.space_group_name_H-M   'P 1'
#
loop_
_entity.id
_entity.type
_entity.pdbx_description
1 polymer ?
#
loop_
_entity_poly.entity_id
_entity_poly.type
_entity_poly.pdbx_seq_one_letter_code
_entity_poly.pdbx_strand_id
1 'polypeptide(L)'
;PSSMKDTQIKSARKYSEAKLMEPETAKFQYQNLQARSRLDARLWLQCRLDLISSLLLEIRGMGEVKDQSNKSVSDLVDCRQYCVEGIREAEVCGDKESQAHFYFYSAQLNILEGKSLEHTISLIENAIELLNQLPQLSTGGKLLLVTSIVLKADLQASTMKKSEFDIYAEKILQVYLAAQKIILKE
;
A
#
# COMPACT_ATOMS: atom_id res chain seq x y z
N PRO A 1 -48.30 1.26 -47.13
CA PRO A 1 -48.71 2.04 -45.94
C PRO A 1 -48.26 1.35 -44.64
N SER A 2 -47.09 1.73 -44.12
CA SER A 2 -46.93 2.01 -42.69
C SER A 2 -45.60 2.72 -42.52
N SER A 3 -45.69 4.00 -42.19
CA SER A 3 -44.58 4.92 -41.95
C SER A 3 -44.39 4.99 -40.44
N MET A 4 -43.25 4.50 -39.94
CA MET A 4 -42.82 4.77 -38.57
C MET A 4 -41.56 5.62 -38.65
N LYS A 5 -41.74 6.92 -38.35
CA LYS A 5 -40.68 7.89 -38.16
C LYS A 5 -40.03 7.63 -36.81
N ASP A 6 -38.80 7.13 -36.82
CA ASP A 6 -37.95 7.14 -35.63
C ASP A 6 -37.60 8.58 -35.28
N THR A 7 -38.24 9.08 -34.23
CA THR A 7 -37.97 10.39 -33.66
C THR A 7 -36.73 10.26 -32.78
N GLN A 8 -35.55 10.43 -33.37
CA GLN A 8 -34.30 10.55 -32.60
C GLN A 8 -34.33 11.83 -31.78
N ILE A 9 -34.68 11.72 -30.50
CA ILE A 9 -34.45 12.76 -29.50
C ILE A 9 -32.95 12.85 -29.28
N LYS A 10 -32.29 13.75 -30.04
CA LYS A 10 -30.90 14.13 -29.81
C LYS A 10 -30.82 15.01 -28.56
N SER A 11 -30.79 14.37 -27.39
CA SER A 11 -30.29 14.98 -26.15
C SER A 11 -28.76 15.14 -26.30
N ALA A 12 -28.34 16.21 -26.97
CA ALA A 12 -26.95 16.63 -26.98
C ALA A 12 -26.58 17.08 -25.55
N ARG A 13 -26.01 16.18 -24.75
CA ARG A 13 -25.25 16.57 -23.55
C ARG A 13 -24.14 17.50 -24.03
N LYS A 14 -24.31 18.80 -23.82
CA LYS A 14 -23.22 19.78 -23.92
C LYS A 14 -22.20 19.39 -22.86
N TYR A 15 -21.17 18.67 -23.25
CA TYR A 15 -19.93 18.68 -22.49
C TYR A 15 -19.48 20.13 -22.48
N SER A 16 -19.47 20.76 -21.30
CA SER A 16 -18.80 22.03 -21.11
C SER A 16 -17.35 21.83 -21.50
N GLU A 17 -16.99 22.33 -22.68
CA GLU A 17 -15.63 22.32 -23.18
C GLU A 17 -14.80 23.14 -22.19
N ALA A 18 -14.09 22.44 -21.30
CA ALA A 18 -13.23 23.07 -20.32
C ALA A 18 -12.07 23.69 -21.09
N LYS A 19 -12.19 24.97 -21.43
CA LYS A 19 -11.07 25.75 -21.95
C LYS A 19 -10.04 25.86 -20.86
N LEU A 20 -8.95 25.11 -21.01
CA LEU A 20 -7.75 25.29 -20.21
C LEU A 20 -7.22 26.70 -20.53
N MET A 21 -7.31 27.60 -19.56
CA MET A 21 -6.70 28.93 -19.69
C MET A 21 -5.19 28.74 -19.78
N GLU A 22 -4.58 29.35 -20.80
CA GLU A 22 -3.13 29.41 -20.88
C GLU A 22 -2.60 30.21 -19.69
N PRO A 23 -1.56 29.72 -19.02
CA PRO A 23 -1.06 30.35 -17.81
C PRO A 23 -0.39 31.69 -18.12
N GLU A 24 -1.02 32.79 -17.67
CA GLU A 24 -0.61 34.18 -17.96
C GLU A 24 0.76 34.58 -17.37
N THR A 25 1.31 33.81 -16.43
CA THR A 25 2.56 34.15 -15.73
C THR A 25 3.50 32.95 -15.53
N ALA A 26 4.81 33.18 -15.65
CA ALA A 26 5.86 32.17 -15.43
C ALA A 26 5.79 31.52 -14.02
N LYS A 27 5.30 32.28 -13.02
CA LYS A 27 5.06 31.77 -11.67
C LYS A 27 3.98 30.68 -11.65
N PHE A 28 2.88 30.88 -12.38
CA PHE A 28 1.82 29.88 -12.47
C PHE A 28 2.29 28.64 -13.24
N GLN A 29 3.06 28.81 -14.31
CA GLN A 29 3.66 27.69 -15.06
C GLN A 29 4.57 26.83 -14.16
N TYR A 30 5.42 27.47 -13.36
CA TYR A 30 6.30 26.78 -12.41
C TYR A 30 5.51 26.01 -11.33
N GLN A 31 4.48 26.63 -10.76
CA GLN A 31 3.62 25.98 -9.77
C GLN A 31 2.83 24.80 -10.39
N ASN A 32 2.35 24.95 -11.63
CA ASN A 32 1.67 23.88 -12.35
C ASN A 32 2.61 22.70 -12.63
N LEU A 33 3.85 22.97 -13.06
CA LEU A 33 4.86 21.94 -13.28
C LEU A 33 5.17 21.17 -11.98
N GLN A 34 5.35 21.88 -10.85
CA GLN A 34 5.56 21.22 -9.55
C GLN A 34 4.36 20.40 -9.10
N ALA A 35 3.14 20.88 -9.32
CA ALA A 35 1.93 20.15 -8.97
C ALA A 35 1.82 18.86 -9.79
N ARG A 36 2.08 18.92 -11.10
CA ARG A 36 2.08 17.76 -12.00
C ARG A 36 3.15 16.76 -11.62
N SER A 37 4.39 17.21 -11.41
CA SER A 37 5.47 16.30 -11.02
C SER A 37 5.18 15.56 -9.70
N ARG A 38 4.52 16.22 -8.73
CA ARG A 38 4.11 15.57 -7.47
C ARG A 38 2.95 14.58 -7.66
N LEU A 39 1.98 14.92 -8.51
CA LEU A 39 0.88 14.02 -8.84
C LEU A 39 1.38 12.78 -9.59
N ASP A 40 2.28 12.98 -10.54
CA ASP A 40 2.90 11.89 -11.31
C ASP A 40 3.69 10.95 -10.38
N ALA A 41 4.44 11.51 -9.42
CA ALA A 41 5.16 10.73 -8.42
C ALA A 41 4.24 9.90 -7.51
N ARG A 42 3.16 10.49 -6.98
CA ARG A 42 2.20 9.75 -6.13
C ARG A 42 1.45 8.68 -6.91
N LEU A 43 1.02 8.98 -8.14
CA LEU A 43 0.36 8.01 -8.99
C LEU A 43 1.30 6.84 -9.30
N TRP A 44 2.56 7.11 -9.60
CA TRP A 44 3.59 6.10 -9.80
C TRP A 44 3.74 5.18 -8.58
N LEU A 45 3.88 5.75 -7.37
CA LEU A 45 3.98 4.97 -6.13
C LEU A 45 2.73 4.11 -5.89
N GLN A 46 1.54 4.67 -6.13
CA GLN A 46 0.28 3.94 -6.00
C GLN A 46 0.20 2.77 -6.99
N CYS A 47 0.52 2.99 -8.27
CA CYS A 47 0.55 1.92 -9.27
C CYS A 47 1.52 0.80 -8.88
N ARG A 48 2.68 1.15 -8.30
CA ARG A 48 3.65 0.17 -7.81
C ARG A 48 3.12 -0.61 -6.61
N LEU A 49 2.43 0.04 -5.67
CA LEU A 49 1.77 -0.64 -4.55
C LEU A 49 0.69 -1.60 -5.03
N ASP A 50 -0.16 -1.18 -5.97
CA ASP A 50 -1.23 -2.00 -6.53
C ASP A 50 -0.67 -3.23 -7.28
N LEU A 51 0.44 -3.04 -8.02
CA LEU A 51 1.16 -4.12 -8.69
C LEU A 51 1.70 -5.14 -7.68
N ILE A 52 2.42 -4.70 -6.64
CA ILE A 52 2.96 -5.57 -5.58
C ILE A 52 1.83 -6.30 -4.87
N SER A 53 0.74 -5.61 -4.54
CA SER A 53 -0.42 -6.22 -3.89
C SER A 53 -1.03 -7.33 -4.76
N SER A 54 -1.15 -7.10 -6.06
CA SER A 54 -1.69 -8.08 -7.01
C SER A 54 -0.78 -9.31 -7.13
N LEU A 55 0.53 -9.10 -7.28
CA LEU A 55 1.52 -10.18 -7.31
C LEU A 55 1.51 -10.99 -6.01
N LEU A 56 1.42 -10.33 -4.85
CA LEU A 56 1.40 -11.02 -3.56
C LEU A 56 0.14 -11.89 -3.39
N LEU A 57 -1.02 -11.44 -3.90
CA LEU A 57 -2.25 -12.22 -3.92
C LEU A 57 -2.12 -13.44 -4.83
N GLU A 58 -1.50 -13.28 -6.00
CA GLU A 58 -1.22 -14.37 -6.93
C GLU A 58 -0.28 -15.41 -6.31
N ILE A 59 0.82 -14.98 -5.71
CA ILE A 59 1.80 -15.84 -5.02
C ILE A 59 1.13 -16.64 -3.88
N ARG A 60 0.15 -16.06 -3.18
CA ARG A 60 -0.62 -16.74 -2.13
C ARG A 60 -1.67 -17.72 -2.65
N GLY A 61 -1.76 -17.92 -3.96
CA GLY A 61 -2.73 -18.82 -4.59
C GLY A 61 -4.16 -18.28 -4.59
N MET A 62 -4.35 -16.97 -4.38
CA MET A 62 -5.67 -16.33 -4.48
C MET A 62 -6.04 -15.97 -5.94
N GLY A 63 -5.16 -16.23 -6.91
CA GLY A 63 -5.42 -16.08 -8.34
C GLY A 63 -5.58 -17.44 -9.04
N GLU A 64 -6.59 -17.57 -9.91
CA GLU A 64 -6.73 -18.72 -10.82
C GLU A 64 -5.69 -18.65 -11.95
N VAL A 65 -4.43 -18.98 -11.68
CA VAL A 65 -3.41 -19.05 -12.74
C VAL A 65 -3.08 -20.50 -13.05
N LYS A 66 -3.62 -20.93 -14.20
CA LYS A 66 -3.28 -22.17 -14.88
C LYS A 66 -1.77 -22.17 -15.17
N ASP A 67 -1.07 -23.19 -14.67
CA ASP A 67 0.35 -23.50 -14.86
C ASP A 67 1.31 -22.99 -13.75
N GLN A 68 1.52 -23.85 -12.74
CA GLN A 68 2.19 -23.56 -11.47
C GLN A 68 3.66 -24.04 -11.39
N SER A 69 4.23 -24.59 -12.46
CA SER A 69 5.49 -25.34 -12.30
C SER A 69 6.75 -24.46 -12.17
N ASN A 70 6.76 -23.22 -12.68
CA ASN A 70 7.95 -22.37 -12.68
C ASN A 70 7.73 -20.84 -12.52
N LYS A 71 6.47 -20.34 -12.46
CA LYS A 71 6.20 -18.90 -12.40
C LYS A 71 6.40 -18.28 -11.00
N SER A 72 5.99 -18.98 -9.95
CA SER A 72 5.94 -18.44 -8.58
C SER A 72 7.29 -17.95 -8.03
N VAL A 73 8.41 -18.57 -8.44
CA VAL A 73 9.75 -18.15 -8.00
C VAL A 73 10.19 -16.87 -8.72
N SER A 74 9.87 -16.71 -10.00
CA SER A 74 10.15 -15.47 -10.74
C SER A 74 9.31 -14.31 -10.21
N ASP A 75 8.03 -14.55 -9.96
CA ASP A 75 7.10 -13.54 -9.46
C ASP A 75 7.50 -13.05 -8.06
N LEU A 76 8.05 -13.93 -7.22
CA LEU A 76 8.62 -13.58 -5.91
C LEU A 76 9.85 -12.67 -6.05
N VAL A 77 10.77 -12.97 -6.97
CA VAL A 77 11.97 -12.16 -7.23
C VAL A 77 11.58 -10.77 -7.73
N ASP A 78 10.65 -10.70 -8.68
CA ASP A 78 10.16 -9.44 -9.24
C ASP A 78 9.44 -8.61 -8.17
N CYS A 79 8.55 -9.24 -7.40
CA CYS A 79 7.83 -8.57 -6.31
C CYS A 79 8.79 -8.00 -5.25
N ARG A 80 9.85 -8.73 -4.90
CA ARG A 80 10.91 -8.27 -4.01
C ARG A 80 11.67 -7.08 -4.57
N GLN A 81 12.06 -7.14 -5.83
CA GLN A 81 12.74 -6.04 -6.50
C GLN A 81 11.86 -4.77 -6.50
N TYR A 82 10.58 -4.91 -6.81
CA TYR A 82 9.63 -3.81 -6.79
C TYR A 82 9.45 -3.20 -5.39
N CYS A 83 9.49 -4.00 -4.33
CA CYS A 83 9.46 -3.48 -2.97
C CYS A 83 10.71 -2.63 -2.67
N VAL A 84 11.90 -3.12 -3.02
CA VAL A 84 13.17 -2.40 -2.77
C VAL A 84 13.23 -1.08 -3.52
N GLU A 85 12.81 -1.07 -4.78
CA GLU A 85 12.70 0.15 -5.59
C GLU A 85 11.66 1.10 -4.99
N GLY A 86 10.48 0.59 -4.64
CA GLY A 86 9.39 1.37 -4.05
C GLY A 86 9.80 2.08 -2.76
N ILE A 87 10.56 1.42 -1.88
CA ILE A 87 11.09 2.05 -0.65
C ILE A 87 11.94 3.28 -1.01
N ARG A 88 12.87 3.14 -1.95
CA ARG A 88 13.80 4.22 -2.36
C ARG A 88 13.05 5.35 -3.06
N GLU A 89 12.13 5.02 -3.95
CA GLU A 89 11.34 6.00 -4.68
C GLU A 89 10.43 6.80 -3.72
N ALA A 90 9.77 6.12 -2.78
CA ALA A 90 8.92 6.76 -1.79
C ALA A 90 9.74 7.66 -0.84
N GLU A 91 10.94 7.24 -0.46
CA GLU A 91 11.88 8.05 0.32
C GLU A 91 12.23 9.35 -0.42
N VAL A 92 12.61 9.26 -1.70
CA VAL A 92 12.95 10.42 -2.54
C VAL A 92 11.74 11.34 -2.72
N CYS A 93 10.52 10.78 -2.80
CA CYS A 93 9.28 11.55 -2.89
C CYS A 93 8.82 12.14 -1.55
N GLY A 94 9.42 11.73 -0.43
CA GLY A 94 8.98 12.09 0.92
C GLY A 94 7.61 11.50 1.30
N ASP A 95 7.15 10.45 0.61
CA ASP A 95 5.88 9.78 0.89
C ASP A 95 6.08 8.65 1.90
N LYS A 96 6.04 9.01 3.19
CA LYS A 96 6.30 8.08 4.29
C LYS A 96 5.26 6.97 4.43
N GLU A 97 3.99 7.22 4.10
CA GLU A 97 2.95 6.18 4.15
C GLU A 97 3.20 5.12 3.08
N SER A 98 3.51 5.56 1.86
CA SER A 98 3.87 4.64 0.76
C SER A 98 5.16 3.86 1.10
N GLN A 99 6.17 4.55 1.65
CA GLN A 99 7.41 3.90 2.10
C GLN A 99 7.14 2.82 3.16
N ALA A 100 6.30 3.11 4.15
CA ALA A 100 5.89 2.14 5.17
C ALA A 100 5.13 0.95 4.57
N HIS A 101 4.28 1.17 3.56
CA HIS A 101 3.61 0.10 2.84
C HIS A 101 4.62 -0.85 2.16
N PHE A 102 5.65 -0.34 1.51
CA PHE A 102 6.67 -1.19 0.88
C PHE A 102 7.49 -1.99 1.90
N TYR A 103 7.78 -1.41 3.08
CA TYR A 103 8.38 -2.16 4.19
C TYR A 103 7.47 -3.30 4.67
N PHE A 104 6.17 -3.03 4.81
CA PHE A 104 5.18 -4.03 5.19
C PHE A 104 5.08 -5.17 4.15
N TYR A 105 5.04 -4.85 2.85
CA TYR A 105 5.06 -5.87 1.79
C TYR A 105 6.37 -6.67 1.77
N SER A 106 7.51 -6.03 2.01
CA SER A 106 8.81 -6.71 2.12
C SER A 106 8.82 -7.72 3.28
N ALA A 107 8.20 -7.38 4.41
CA ALA A 107 8.03 -8.30 5.54
C ALA A 107 7.12 -9.48 5.19
N GLN A 108 6.01 -9.25 4.48
CA GLN A 108 5.15 -10.34 4.01
C GLN A 108 5.88 -11.29 3.05
N LEU A 109 6.72 -10.75 2.15
CA LEU A 109 7.56 -11.57 1.27
C LEU A 109 8.59 -12.39 2.06
N ASN A 110 9.20 -11.83 3.11
CA ASN A 110 10.09 -12.60 3.97
C ASN A 110 9.37 -13.80 4.61
N ILE A 111 8.12 -13.63 5.05
CA ILE A 111 7.32 -14.72 5.62
C ILE A 111 7.07 -15.81 4.55
N LEU A 112 6.68 -15.41 3.34
CA LEU A 112 6.42 -16.35 2.23
C LEU A 112 7.69 -17.12 1.79
N GLU A 113 8.84 -16.46 1.82
CA GLU A 113 10.13 -17.07 1.48
C GLU A 113 10.76 -17.86 2.64
N GLY A 114 10.13 -17.88 3.82
CA GLY A 114 10.68 -18.56 5.00
C GLY A 114 11.96 -17.91 5.55
N LYS A 115 12.14 -16.60 5.36
CA LYS A 115 13.28 -15.84 5.88
C LYS A 115 13.21 -15.64 7.40
N SER A 116 14.34 -15.22 7.98
CA SER A 116 14.46 -14.98 9.43
C SER A 116 13.37 -14.05 9.97
N LEU A 117 12.76 -14.45 11.09
CA LEU A 117 11.76 -13.65 11.79
C LEU A 117 12.33 -12.36 12.35
N GLU A 118 13.59 -12.34 12.77
CA GLU A 118 14.27 -11.15 13.26
C GLU A 118 14.32 -10.05 12.19
N HIS A 119 14.72 -10.42 10.97
CA HIS A 119 14.78 -9.49 9.85
C HIS A 119 13.37 -9.02 9.43
N THR A 120 12.38 -9.92 9.45
CA THR A 120 10.98 -9.58 9.19
C THR A 120 10.44 -8.58 10.22
N ILE A 121 10.71 -8.79 11.52
CA ILE A 121 10.31 -7.87 12.58
C ILE A 121 10.96 -6.50 12.38
N SER A 122 12.24 -6.43 12.03
CA SER A 122 12.93 -5.17 11.76
C SER A 122 12.29 -4.37 10.61
N LEU A 123 11.85 -5.03 9.53
CA LEU A 123 11.11 -4.36 8.45
C LEU A 123 9.78 -3.78 8.94
N ILE A 124 9.05 -4.51 9.78
CA ILE A 124 7.79 -4.03 10.38
C ILE A 124 8.05 -2.86 11.33
N GLU A 125 9.15 -2.87 12.08
CA GLU A 125 9.54 -1.76 12.94
C GLU A 125 9.80 -0.47 12.15
N ASN A 126 10.49 -0.57 11.00
CA ASN A 126 10.70 0.57 10.11
C ASN A 126 9.36 1.15 9.61
N ALA A 127 8.40 0.30 9.24
CA ALA A 127 7.06 0.74 8.83
C ALA A 127 6.33 1.48 9.97
N ILE A 128 6.34 0.91 11.19
CA ILE A 128 5.72 1.52 12.37
C ILE A 128 6.37 2.87 12.69
N GLU A 129 7.70 2.97 12.64
CA GLU A 129 8.42 4.21 12.91
C GLU A 129 8.03 5.31 11.94
N LEU A 130 8.04 5.02 10.63
CA LEU A 130 7.65 5.99 9.59
C LEU A 130 6.24 6.53 9.80
N LEU A 131 5.29 5.65 10.13
CA LEU A 131 3.89 6.03 10.35
C LEU A 131 3.72 6.86 11.63
N ASN A 132 4.44 6.54 12.70
CA ASN A 132 4.39 7.30 13.96
C ASN A 132 5.04 8.68 13.85
N GLN A 133 5.94 8.90 12.90
CA GLN A 133 6.53 10.21 12.64
C GLN A 133 5.57 11.18 11.93
N LEU A 134 4.44 10.70 11.40
CA LEU A 134 3.48 11.54 10.69
C LEU A 134 2.49 12.21 11.67
N PRO A 135 2.26 13.53 11.55
CA PRO A 135 1.35 14.23 12.45
C PRO A 135 -0.11 13.82 12.24
N GLN A 136 -0.46 13.41 11.02
CA GLN A 136 -1.78 12.92 10.65
C GLN A 136 -1.62 11.79 9.64
N LEU A 137 -2.24 10.66 9.93
CA LEU A 137 -2.31 9.52 9.03
C LEU A 137 -3.62 9.54 8.24
N SER A 138 -3.55 9.09 6.99
CA SER A 138 -4.74 8.72 6.22
C SER A 138 -5.43 7.51 6.86
N THR A 139 -6.68 7.23 6.49
CA THR A 139 -7.39 6.01 6.93
C THR A 139 -6.60 4.75 6.56
N GLY A 140 -6.01 4.72 5.36
CA GLY A 140 -5.11 3.65 4.93
C GLY A 140 -3.86 3.54 5.80
N GLY A 141 -3.22 4.67 6.10
CA GLY A 141 -2.03 4.73 6.97
C GLY A 141 -2.31 4.26 8.40
N LYS A 142 -3.46 4.60 8.98
CA LYS A 142 -3.88 4.07 10.29
C LYS A 142 -4.09 2.56 10.26
N LEU A 143 -4.79 2.05 9.24
CA LEU A 143 -5.01 0.62 9.07
C LEU A 143 -3.68 -0.12 8.91
N LEU A 144 -2.75 0.43 8.12
CA LEU A 144 -1.40 -0.11 7.96
C LEU A 144 -0.64 -0.12 9.30
N LEU A 145 -0.70 0.96 10.08
CA LEU A 145 -0.04 1.06 11.38
C LEU A 145 -0.56 -0.03 12.33
N VAL A 146 -1.88 -0.16 12.43
CA VAL A 146 -2.52 -1.18 13.27
C VAL A 146 -2.14 -2.58 12.82
N THR A 147 -2.22 -2.86 11.51
CA THR A 147 -1.86 -4.16 10.95
C THR A 147 -0.39 -4.49 11.21
N SER A 148 0.49 -3.50 11.12
CA SER A 148 1.92 -3.65 11.41
C SER A 148 2.18 -3.94 12.90
N ILE A 149 1.48 -3.24 13.80
CA ILE A 149 1.57 -3.47 15.26
C ILE A 149 1.12 -4.89 15.62
N VAL A 150 -0.03 -5.32 15.08
CA VAL A 150 -0.58 -6.66 15.31
C VAL A 150 0.37 -7.72 14.76
N LEU A 151 0.81 -7.58 13.50
CA LEU A 151 1.73 -8.53 12.88
C LEU A 151 3.05 -8.63 13.67
N LYS A 152 3.61 -7.51 14.13
CA LYS A 152 4.80 -7.52 15.00
C LYS A 152 4.56 -8.36 16.26
N ALA A 153 3.45 -8.15 16.94
CA ALA A 153 3.11 -8.89 18.15
C ALA A 153 2.98 -10.40 17.86
N ASP A 154 2.35 -10.77 16.75
CA ASP A 154 2.16 -12.16 16.33
C ASP A 154 3.50 -12.85 16.02
N LEU A 155 4.39 -12.17 15.28
CA LEU A 155 5.72 -12.68 14.96
C LEU A 155 6.56 -12.85 16.22
N GLN A 156 6.50 -11.90 17.16
CA GLN A 156 7.19 -12.02 18.43
C GLN A 156 6.59 -13.14 19.30
N ALA A 157 5.27 -13.34 19.29
CA ALA A 157 4.63 -14.46 19.99
C ALA A 157 5.14 -15.81 19.45
N SER A 158 5.32 -15.88 18.13
CA SER A 158 5.76 -17.10 17.44
C SER A 158 7.20 -17.51 17.77
N THR A 159 8.04 -16.59 18.25
CA THR A 159 9.43 -16.89 18.67
C THR A 159 9.55 -17.30 20.14
N MET A 160 8.47 -17.22 20.92
CA MET A 160 8.52 -17.46 22.36
C MET A 160 8.57 -18.94 22.74
N LYS A 161 9.24 -19.22 23.86
CA LYS A 161 9.22 -20.55 24.48
C LYS A 161 7.93 -20.75 25.27
N LYS A 162 7.41 -21.98 25.26
CA LYS A 162 6.15 -22.35 25.95
C LYS A 162 6.11 -22.00 27.45
N SER A 163 7.26 -21.91 28.12
CA SER A 163 7.37 -21.58 29.54
C SER A 163 7.03 -20.13 29.89
N GLU A 164 7.01 -19.23 28.91
CA GLU A 164 6.80 -17.78 29.10
C GLU A 164 5.44 -17.31 28.56
N PHE A 165 4.60 -18.26 28.14
CA PHE A 165 3.40 -17.98 27.36
C PHE A 165 2.36 -17.13 28.11
N ASP A 166 2.08 -17.41 29.38
CA ASP A 166 1.03 -16.72 30.13
C ASP A 166 1.35 -15.23 30.36
N ILE A 167 2.61 -14.91 30.72
CA ILE A 167 3.08 -13.53 30.91
C ILE A 167 3.06 -12.77 29.58
N TYR A 168 3.37 -13.46 28.48
CA TYR A 168 3.44 -12.85 27.17
C TYR A 168 2.05 -12.68 26.53
N ALA A 169 1.12 -13.60 26.79
CA ALA A 169 -0.26 -13.52 26.33
C ALA A 169 -0.96 -12.25 26.84
N GLU A 170 -0.75 -11.88 28.11
CA GLU A 170 -1.28 -10.64 28.66
C GLU A 170 -0.68 -9.41 27.95
N LYS A 171 0.63 -9.41 27.69
CA LYS A 171 1.29 -8.32 26.95
C LYS A 171 0.75 -8.18 25.52
N ILE A 172 0.60 -9.29 24.79
CA ILE A 172 0.03 -9.29 23.44
C ILE A 172 -1.40 -8.75 23.48
N LEU A 173 -2.22 -9.18 24.44
CA LEU A 173 -3.59 -8.71 24.58
C LEU A 173 -3.64 -7.19 24.75
N GLN A 174 -2.76 -6.62 25.56
CA GLN A 174 -2.66 -5.17 25.71
C GLN A 174 -2.28 -4.47 24.38
N VAL A 175 -1.40 -5.07 23.58
CA VAL A 175 -1.05 -4.56 22.25
C VAL A 175 -2.26 -4.58 21.31
N TYR A 176 -3.03 -5.68 21.28
CA TYR A 176 -4.24 -5.75 20.45
C TYR A 176 -5.30 -4.75 20.89
N LEU A 177 -5.50 -4.55 22.20
CA LEU A 177 -6.42 -3.53 22.72
C LEU A 177 -5.95 -2.11 22.35
N ALA A 178 -4.65 -1.85 22.37
CA ALA A 178 -4.10 -0.57 21.92
C ALA A 178 -4.35 -0.36 20.41
N ALA A 179 -4.12 -1.39 19.59
CA ALA A 179 -4.37 -1.36 18.16
C ALA A 179 -5.86 -1.15 17.84
N GLN A 180 -6.76 -1.84 18.55
CA GLN A 180 -8.21 -1.66 18.42
C GLN A 180 -8.65 -0.22 18.73
N LYS A 181 -8.07 0.41 19.76
CA LYS A 181 -8.36 1.82 20.09
C LYS A 181 -7.97 2.79 18.98
N ILE A 182 -6.96 2.47 18.15
CA ILE A 182 -6.59 3.31 17.00
C ILE A 182 -7.69 3.25 15.94
N ILE A 183 -8.25 2.07 15.69
CA ILE A 183 -9.35 1.87 14.73
C ILE A 183 -10.65 2.52 15.22
N LEU A 184 -11.01 2.33 16.50
CA LEU A 184 -12.31 2.78 17.04
C LEU A 184 -12.38 4.28 17.34
N LYS A 185 -11.27 5.01 17.26
CA LYS A 185 -11.23 6.48 17.45
C LYS A 185 -11.58 7.26 16.17
N GLU A 186 -12.04 6.58 15.12
CA GLU A 186 -12.55 7.20 13.89
C GLU A 186 -13.96 7.77 14.03
#